data_AF-A0A954I5E7-F1
#
_entry.id   AF-A0A954I5E7-F1
#
_cell.length_a   1.000
_cell.length_b   1.000
_cell.length_c   1.000
_cell.angle_alpha   90.00
_cell.angle_beta   90.00
_cell.angle_gamma   90.00
#
_symmetry.space_group_name_H-M   'P 1'
#
loop_
_entity.id
_entity.type
_entity.pdbx_description
1 polymer ?
#
loop_
_entity_poly.entity_id
_entity_poly.type
_entity_poly.pdbx_seq_one_letter_code
_entity_poly.pdbx_strand_id
1 'polypeptide(L)'
;MTDYVPADSSAIDHVRRVSEYLPEVQAENPGSADAGTTPGSFANAPRILPGRAGALTSSSPDTPGMPEVSPKTAWDFMPDDWTLRQGFEADYEQSAAWQPPADFVPRTQLESARCGIVTEEMRRVAERETHLSPEQIRDEVAAGRMVIPANINHLKYQLRPMAIGRASVTKVNANMGA
;
A
#
# COMPACT_ATOMS: atom_id res chain seq x y z
N MET A 1 -21.63 16.08 40.37
CA MET A 1 -20.35 15.41 40.67
C MET A 1 -20.46 14.06 40.00
N THR A 2 -19.99 13.99 38.76
CA THR A 2 -20.03 12.78 37.95
C THR A 2 -18.58 12.35 37.80
N ASP A 3 -18.24 11.21 38.39
CA ASP A 3 -16.87 10.74 38.46
C ASP A 3 -16.36 10.39 37.06
N TYR A 4 -15.25 11.03 36.69
CA TYR A 4 -14.47 10.71 35.51
C TYR A 4 -13.74 9.38 35.76
N VAL A 5 -14.12 8.35 35.01
CA VAL A 5 -13.39 7.07 34.98
C VAL A 5 -12.25 7.23 33.97
N PRO A 6 -10.97 7.14 34.38
CA PRO A 6 -9.85 7.23 33.44
C PRO A 6 -9.87 6.02 32.51
N ALA A 7 -9.66 6.29 31.21
CA ALA A 7 -9.53 5.25 30.19
C ALA A 7 -8.37 4.30 30.54
N ASP A 8 -8.60 3.01 30.31
CA ASP A 8 -7.64 1.92 30.45
C ASP A 8 -6.32 2.26 29.75
N SER A 9 -5.20 2.07 30.46
CA SER A 9 -3.83 2.35 30.01
C SER A 9 -3.32 1.34 28.96
N SER A 10 -4.21 0.66 28.25
CA SER A 10 -3.92 -0.31 27.20
C SER A 10 -4.01 0.29 25.79
N ALA A 11 -4.15 1.61 25.65
CA ALA A 11 -4.11 2.28 24.35
C ALA A 11 -2.69 2.18 23.77
N ILE A 12 -2.57 1.55 22.60
CA ILE A 12 -1.31 1.37 21.89
C ILE A 12 -0.80 2.77 21.48
N ASP A 13 0.33 3.18 22.04
CA ASP A 13 1.02 4.42 21.64
C ASP A 13 1.70 4.21 20.28
N HIS A 14 1.03 4.64 19.22
CA HIS A 14 1.53 4.51 17.85
C HIS A 14 2.80 5.33 17.60
N VAL A 15 3.02 6.43 18.33
CA VAL A 15 4.25 7.23 18.22
C VAL A 15 5.43 6.42 18.74
N ARG A 16 5.24 5.73 19.86
CA ARG A 16 6.24 4.84 20.45
C ARG A 16 6.55 3.63 19.56
N ARG A 17 5.52 2.98 19.00
CA ARG A 17 5.71 1.90 18.01
C ARG A 17 6.47 2.37 16.77
N VAL A 18 6.13 3.52 16.20
CA VAL A 18 6.86 4.02 15.02
C VAL A 18 8.32 4.26 15.36
N SER A 19 8.64 4.85 16.51
CA SER A 19 10.04 5.05 16.93
C SER A 19 10.81 3.76 17.24
N GLU A 20 10.14 2.71 17.74
CA GLU A 20 10.76 1.41 18.01
C GLU A 20 10.99 0.56 16.77
N TYR A 21 10.24 0.79 15.68
CA TYR A 21 10.29 0.00 14.44
C TYR A 21 10.95 0.73 13.26
N LEU A 22 11.26 2.01 13.39
CA LEU A 22 12.12 2.67 12.41
C LEU A 22 13.55 2.19 12.65
N PRO A 23 14.21 1.57 11.66
CA PRO A 23 15.61 1.19 11.81
C PRO A 23 16.43 2.45 12.12
N GLU A 24 17.38 2.34 13.04
CA GLU A 24 18.43 3.35 13.13
C GLU A 24 19.03 3.52 11.73
N VAL A 25 19.06 4.75 11.22
CA VAL A 25 19.61 5.04 9.90
C VAL A 25 21.13 4.84 9.99
N GLN A 26 21.57 3.60 9.77
CA GLN A 26 22.98 3.18 9.78
C GLN A 26 23.64 3.27 8.39
N ALA A 27 22.88 3.64 7.37
CA ALA A 27 23.39 3.74 6.00
C ALA A 27 24.19 5.04 5.84
N GLU A 28 25.52 4.94 5.82
CA GLU A 28 26.37 6.00 5.28
C GLU A 28 26.13 6.13 3.77
N ASN A 29 26.31 7.35 3.23
CA ASN A 29 26.23 7.61 1.80
C ASN A 29 27.19 6.66 1.06
N PRO A 30 26.71 5.74 0.19
CA PRO A 30 27.57 4.76 -0.47
C PRO A 30 28.51 5.39 -1.52
N GLY A 31 28.34 6.69 -1.82
CA GLY A 31 29.22 7.44 -2.71
C GLY A 31 30.34 8.14 -1.95
N SER A 32 31.55 7.59 -2.04
CA SER A 32 32.79 8.26 -1.61
C SER A 32 33.63 8.82 -2.77
N ALA A 33 33.14 8.74 -4.02
CA ALA A 33 33.77 9.32 -5.21
C ALA A 33 32.75 9.69 -6.30
N ASP A 34 33.11 10.62 -7.21
CA ASP A 34 32.33 11.06 -8.39
C ASP A 34 32.02 9.96 -9.43
N ALA A 35 32.31 8.70 -9.13
CA ALA A 35 32.03 7.56 -10.00
C ALA A 35 30.62 7.02 -9.70
N GLY A 36 29.78 7.02 -10.75
CA GLY A 36 28.39 6.58 -10.69
C GLY A 36 28.17 5.18 -10.12
N THR A 37 26.92 4.96 -9.71
CA THR A 37 26.31 3.74 -9.14
C THR A 37 27.15 2.47 -9.28
N THR A 38 27.53 1.88 -8.14
CA THR A 38 28.24 0.60 -8.06
C THR A 38 27.53 -0.47 -8.91
N PRO A 39 28.25 -1.36 -9.63
CA PRO A 39 27.64 -2.38 -10.49
C PRO A 39 26.67 -3.36 -9.80
N GLY A 40 26.63 -3.41 -8.46
CA GLY A 40 25.63 -4.16 -7.68
C GLY A 40 24.35 -3.38 -7.35
N SER A 41 24.27 -2.10 -7.76
CA SER A 41 23.16 -1.20 -7.48
C SER A 41 21.98 -1.34 -8.46
N PHE A 42 22.00 -2.33 -9.35
CA PHE A 42 20.87 -2.58 -10.25
C PHE A 42 19.70 -3.14 -9.44
N ALA A 43 18.62 -2.36 -9.38
CA ALA A 43 17.35 -2.78 -8.83
C ALA A 43 16.85 -4.04 -9.55
N ASN A 44 16.51 -5.08 -8.78
CA ASN A 44 15.82 -6.24 -9.32
C ASN A 44 14.54 -5.83 -10.05
N ALA A 45 14.21 -6.55 -11.12
CA ALA A 45 12.97 -6.33 -11.83
C ALA A 45 11.77 -6.47 -10.87
N PRO A 46 10.77 -5.59 -10.96
CA PRO A 46 9.60 -5.62 -10.11
C PRO A 46 8.85 -6.96 -10.26
N ARG A 47 8.77 -7.77 -9.19
CA ARG A 47 7.92 -8.98 -9.15
C ARG A 47 6.46 -8.61 -8.96
N ILE A 48 5.59 -8.98 -9.92
CA ILE A 48 4.13 -8.84 -9.80
C ILE A 48 3.58 -10.18 -9.33
N LEU A 49 3.50 -10.36 -8.02
CA LEU A 49 3.02 -11.56 -7.36
C LEU A 49 2.10 -11.18 -6.18
N PRO A 50 1.15 -12.04 -5.79
CA PRO A 50 0.35 -11.83 -4.59
C PRO A 50 1.21 -11.74 -3.32
N GLY A 51 0.66 -11.03 -2.31
CA GLY A 51 1.25 -10.92 -0.98
C GLY A 51 2.68 -10.36 -0.92
N ARG A 52 3.43 -10.77 0.09
CA ARG A 52 4.82 -10.33 0.38
C ARG A 52 5.78 -10.54 -0.79
N ALA A 53 5.58 -11.58 -1.61
CA ALA A 53 6.44 -11.86 -2.76
C ALA A 53 6.41 -10.75 -3.83
N GLY A 54 5.31 -10.01 -3.95
CA GLY A 54 5.19 -8.84 -4.83
C GLY A 54 5.35 -7.49 -4.15
N ALA A 55 5.50 -7.45 -2.81
CA ALA A 55 5.64 -6.22 -2.05
C ALA A 55 6.96 -5.49 -2.32
N LEU A 56 8.03 -6.23 -2.66
CA LEU A 56 9.34 -5.64 -2.91
C LEU A 56 9.38 -4.93 -4.27
N THR A 57 9.66 -3.63 -4.24
CA THR A 57 9.67 -2.74 -5.41
C THR A 57 11.01 -2.76 -6.15
N SER A 58 12.11 -2.86 -5.39
CA SER A 58 13.49 -2.85 -5.89
C SER A 58 14.43 -2.95 -4.69
N SER A 59 15.00 -4.12 -4.41
CA SER A 59 16.14 -4.24 -3.49
C SER A 59 17.42 -4.41 -4.32
N SER A 60 18.45 -3.62 -4.01
CA SER A 60 19.83 -4.05 -4.20
C SER A 60 20.14 -4.91 -2.98
N PRO A 61 20.04 -6.25 -3.07
CA PRO A 61 20.14 -7.13 -1.90
C PRO A 61 21.54 -7.10 -1.27
N ASP A 62 22.53 -6.56 -2.01
CA ASP A 62 23.95 -6.76 -1.76
C ASP A 62 24.69 -5.45 -1.48
N THR A 63 23.99 -4.34 -1.18
CA THR A 63 24.69 -3.11 -0.77
C THR A 63 25.17 -3.27 0.67
N PRO A 64 26.50 -3.35 0.93
CA PRO A 64 27.00 -3.55 2.28
C PRO A 64 26.56 -2.42 3.20
N GLY A 65 26.04 -2.75 4.39
CA GLY A 65 25.59 -1.76 5.38
C GLY A 65 24.15 -1.25 5.19
N MET A 66 23.42 -1.68 4.16
CA MET A 66 21.99 -1.38 4.06
C MET A 66 21.17 -2.25 5.02
N PRO A 67 20.20 -1.67 5.75
CA PRO A 67 19.30 -2.44 6.60
C PRO A 67 18.43 -3.38 5.76
N GLU A 68 18.01 -4.50 6.36
CA GLU A 68 17.07 -5.41 5.71
C GLU A 68 15.75 -4.71 5.38
N VAL A 69 15.12 -5.14 4.28
CA VAL A 69 13.79 -4.65 3.91
C VAL A 69 12.77 -5.05 4.96
N SER A 70 11.87 -4.12 5.30
CA SER A 70 10.79 -4.40 6.25
C SER A 70 9.99 -5.63 5.82
N PRO A 71 9.70 -6.57 6.73
CA PRO A 71 8.82 -7.69 6.42
C PRO A 71 7.36 -7.24 6.35
N LYS A 72 7.02 -6.04 6.83
CA LYS A 72 5.63 -5.58 6.93
C LYS A 72 5.08 -5.14 5.56
N THR A 73 3.84 -5.51 5.26
CA THR A 73 3.08 -5.05 4.09
C THR A 73 1.97 -4.09 4.52
N ALA A 74 1.24 -3.51 3.56
CA ALA A 74 0.11 -2.62 3.87
C ALA A 74 -1.00 -3.29 4.69
N TRP A 75 -1.06 -4.63 4.69
CA TRP A 75 -1.99 -5.43 5.48
C TRP A 75 -1.63 -5.51 6.96
N ASP A 76 -0.38 -5.22 7.34
CA ASP A 76 0.02 -5.12 8.76
C ASP A 76 -0.41 -3.79 9.40
N PHE A 77 -0.93 -2.85 8.60
CA PHE A 77 -1.39 -1.53 9.01
C PHE A 77 -2.90 -1.36 8.77
N MET A 78 -3.66 -2.43 9.01
CA MET A 78 -5.12 -2.36 8.98
C MET A 78 -5.65 -1.52 10.16
N PRO A 79 -6.81 -0.84 9.99
CA PRO A 79 -7.42 -0.09 11.08
C PRO A 79 -7.74 -0.99 12.29
N ASP A 80 -7.62 -0.44 13.50
CA ASP A 80 -7.78 -1.20 14.74
C ASP A 80 -9.20 -1.76 14.95
N ASP A 81 -10.20 -1.14 14.32
CA ASP A 81 -11.61 -1.55 14.35
C ASP A 81 -11.96 -2.61 13.27
N TRP A 82 -10.99 -3.00 12.44
CA TRP A 82 -11.14 -4.11 11.50
C TRP A 82 -10.65 -5.41 12.13
N THR A 83 -11.44 -6.46 12.01
CA THR A 83 -11.17 -7.75 12.64
C THR A 83 -10.63 -8.75 11.60
N LEU A 84 -9.53 -9.43 11.92
CA LEU A 84 -9.07 -10.59 11.16
C LEU A 84 -10.04 -11.76 11.38
N ARG A 85 -10.55 -12.34 10.30
CA ARG A 85 -11.43 -13.51 10.34
C ARG A 85 -10.64 -14.76 10.71
N GLN A 86 -11.28 -15.64 11.49
CA GLN A 86 -10.70 -16.91 11.88
C GLN A 86 -10.34 -17.76 10.65
N GLY A 87 -9.16 -18.39 10.68
CA GLY A 87 -8.66 -19.24 9.60
C GLY A 87 -7.79 -18.52 8.57
N PHE A 88 -7.61 -17.21 8.70
CA PHE A 88 -6.72 -16.41 7.85
C PHE A 88 -5.42 -15.99 8.52
N GLU A 89 -5.08 -16.56 9.70
CA GLU A 89 -3.89 -16.18 10.48
C GLU A 89 -2.58 -16.36 9.69
N ALA A 90 -2.55 -17.29 8.73
CA ALA A 90 -1.41 -17.54 7.86
C ALA A 90 -1.57 -16.94 6.44
N ASP A 91 -2.73 -16.37 6.10
CA ASP A 91 -3.06 -15.88 4.75
C ASP A 91 -3.91 -14.59 4.81
N TYR A 92 -3.47 -13.65 5.65
CA TYR A 92 -4.21 -12.43 5.97
C TYR A 92 -4.07 -11.32 4.91
N GLU A 93 -3.23 -11.51 3.90
CA GLU A 93 -2.90 -10.47 2.90
C GLU A 93 -3.92 -10.39 1.74
N GLN A 94 -5.21 -10.52 2.07
CA GLN A 94 -6.32 -10.51 1.12
C GLN A 94 -7.59 -9.93 1.74
N SER A 95 -8.45 -9.34 0.89
CA SER A 95 -9.70 -8.71 1.33
C SER A 95 -10.64 -9.69 2.06
N ALA A 96 -10.67 -10.96 1.65
CA ALA A 96 -11.49 -11.98 2.28
C ALA A 96 -11.13 -12.27 3.75
N ALA A 97 -9.89 -11.97 4.16
CA ALA A 97 -9.40 -12.21 5.50
C ALA A 97 -9.92 -11.19 6.53
N TRP A 98 -10.34 -10.01 6.09
CA TRP A 98 -10.66 -8.91 7.00
C TRP A 98 -12.14 -8.58 7.02
N GLN A 99 -12.64 -8.28 8.21
CA GLN A 99 -14.02 -7.87 8.45
C GLN A 99 -14.03 -6.42 8.94
N PRO A 100 -14.59 -5.48 8.17
CA PRO A 100 -14.83 -4.11 8.66
C PRO A 100 -15.99 -4.08 9.66
N PRO A 101 -16.15 -2.98 10.44
CA PRO A 101 -17.33 -2.72 11.26
C PRO A 101 -18.64 -2.86 10.47
N ALA A 102 -19.72 -3.24 11.14
CA ALA A 102 -20.98 -3.58 10.49
C ALA A 102 -21.63 -2.41 9.72
N ASP A 103 -21.40 -1.18 10.17
CA ASP A 103 -21.89 0.08 9.59
C ASP A 103 -20.85 0.78 8.71
N PHE A 104 -19.71 0.12 8.43
CA PHE A 104 -18.65 0.69 7.63
C PHE A 104 -19.10 0.91 6.18
N VAL A 105 -18.95 2.15 5.70
CA VAL A 105 -19.25 2.51 4.31
C VAL A 105 -17.95 2.98 3.64
N PRO A 106 -17.41 2.22 2.66
CA PRO A 106 -16.18 2.62 1.99
C PRO A 106 -16.39 3.92 1.21
N ARG A 107 -15.46 4.87 1.36
CA ARG A 107 -15.45 6.18 0.68
C ARG A 107 -14.35 6.28 -0.36
N THR A 108 -13.26 5.56 -0.15
CA THR A 108 -12.09 5.53 -1.01
C THR A 108 -12.02 4.22 -1.80
N GLN A 109 -11.20 4.23 -2.85
CA GLN A 109 -10.91 3.04 -3.65
C GLN A 109 -10.17 1.97 -2.83
N LEU A 110 -9.29 2.38 -1.90
CA LEU A 110 -8.59 1.47 -0.99
C LEU A 110 -9.57 0.73 -0.06
N GLU A 111 -10.47 1.47 0.58
CA GLU A 111 -11.48 0.87 1.47
C GLU A 111 -12.39 -0.07 0.70
N SER A 112 -12.86 0.35 -0.48
CA SER A 112 -13.70 -0.49 -1.34
C SER A 112 -12.99 -1.78 -1.73
N ALA A 113 -11.72 -1.68 -2.12
CA ALA A 113 -10.89 -2.82 -2.47
C ALA A 113 -10.68 -3.78 -1.29
N ARG A 114 -10.40 -3.25 -0.10
CA ARG A 114 -10.25 -4.04 1.13
C ARG A 114 -11.55 -4.70 1.58
N CYS A 115 -12.70 -4.10 1.29
CA CYS A 115 -14.02 -4.75 1.43
C CYS A 115 -14.32 -5.79 0.33
N GLY A 116 -13.39 -6.04 -0.59
CA GLY A 116 -13.57 -7.01 -1.69
C GLY A 116 -14.40 -6.48 -2.86
N ILE A 117 -14.76 -5.20 -2.86
CA ILE A 117 -15.65 -4.57 -3.84
C ILE A 117 -14.85 -4.12 -5.06
N VAL A 118 -15.29 -4.55 -6.24
CA VAL A 118 -14.83 -4.00 -7.53
C VAL A 118 -15.70 -2.79 -7.88
N THR A 119 -15.11 -1.60 -7.81
CA THR A 119 -15.79 -0.34 -8.14
C THR A 119 -15.90 -0.12 -9.65
N GLU A 120 -16.70 0.86 -10.06
CA GLU A 120 -16.78 1.23 -11.47
C GLU A 120 -15.47 1.84 -11.99
N GLU A 121 -14.75 2.58 -11.14
CA GLU A 121 -13.44 3.11 -11.48
C GLU A 121 -12.43 1.98 -11.75
N MET A 122 -12.46 0.90 -10.97
CA MET A 122 -11.60 -0.28 -11.20
C MET A 122 -11.94 -0.97 -12.53
N ARG A 123 -13.23 -1.15 -12.86
CA ARG A 123 -13.64 -1.68 -14.17
C ARG A 123 -13.16 -0.79 -15.31
N ARG A 124 -13.33 0.52 -15.16
CA ARG A 124 -12.93 1.51 -16.15
C ARG A 124 -11.40 1.58 -16.34
N VAL A 125 -10.62 1.29 -15.30
CA VAL A 125 -9.18 1.09 -15.40
C VAL A 125 -8.85 -0.21 -16.13
N ALA A 126 -9.54 -1.32 -15.86
CA ALA A 126 -9.32 -2.60 -16.53
C ALA A 126 -9.55 -2.50 -18.05
N GLU A 127 -10.56 -1.73 -18.47
CA GLU A 127 -10.79 -1.44 -19.90
C GLU A 127 -9.61 -0.72 -20.58
N ARG A 128 -8.80 0.01 -19.81
CA ARG A 128 -7.60 0.73 -20.31
C ARG A 128 -6.34 -0.13 -20.22
N GLU A 129 -6.17 -0.80 -19.09
CA GLU A 129 -5.09 -1.75 -18.82
C GLU A 129 -5.56 -3.15 -19.23
N THR A 130 -5.70 -3.40 -20.54
CA THR A 130 -6.35 -4.62 -21.06
C THR A 130 -5.66 -5.93 -20.66
N HIS A 131 -4.44 -5.86 -20.11
CA HIS A 131 -3.71 -6.99 -19.53
C HIS A 131 -4.02 -7.26 -18.05
N LEU A 132 -4.88 -6.48 -17.40
CA LEU A 132 -5.32 -6.66 -16.01
C LEU A 132 -6.84 -6.81 -15.92
N SER A 133 -7.30 -7.77 -15.10
CA SER A 133 -8.71 -7.88 -14.74
C SER A 133 -9.11 -6.86 -13.67
N PRO A 134 -10.41 -6.52 -13.53
CA PRO A 134 -10.90 -5.68 -12.45
C PRO A 134 -10.56 -6.22 -11.05
N GLU A 135 -10.54 -7.53 -10.87
CA GLU A 135 -10.17 -8.21 -9.62
C GLU A 135 -8.67 -8.07 -9.34
N GLN A 136 -7.82 -8.21 -10.35
CA GLN A 136 -6.38 -7.97 -10.20
C GLN A 136 -6.09 -6.50 -9.81
N ILE A 137 -6.81 -5.55 -10.41
CA ILE A 137 -6.73 -4.14 -10.03
C ILE A 137 -7.20 -3.93 -8.59
N ARG A 138 -8.34 -4.52 -8.19
CA ARG A 138 -8.83 -4.48 -6.82
C ARG A 138 -7.77 -5.02 -5.85
N ASP A 139 -7.15 -6.15 -6.16
CA ASP A 139 -6.18 -6.79 -5.27
C ASP A 139 -4.90 -5.96 -5.12
N GLU A 140 -4.42 -5.34 -6.21
CA GLU A 140 -3.30 -4.40 -6.15
C GLU A 140 -3.64 -3.12 -5.35
N VAL A 141 -4.88 -2.62 -5.49
CA VAL A 141 -5.37 -1.49 -4.70
C VAL A 141 -5.50 -1.87 -3.22
N ALA A 142 -6.07 -3.02 -2.90
CA ALA A 142 -6.25 -3.51 -1.54
C ALA A 142 -4.90 -3.72 -0.82
N ALA A 143 -3.92 -4.24 -1.55
CA ALA A 143 -2.55 -4.43 -1.09
C ALA A 143 -1.73 -3.12 -0.98
N GLY A 144 -2.31 -1.97 -1.36
CA GLY A 144 -1.65 -0.66 -1.30
C GLY A 144 -0.51 -0.48 -2.32
N ARG A 145 -0.45 -1.32 -3.36
CA ARG A 145 0.57 -1.26 -4.43
C ARG A 145 0.09 -0.50 -5.67
N MET A 146 -1.19 -0.20 -5.73
CA MET A 146 -1.84 0.57 -6.78
C MET A 146 -2.80 1.58 -6.18
N VAL A 147 -2.89 2.76 -6.78
CA VAL A 147 -3.87 3.79 -6.43
C VAL A 147 -4.67 4.20 -7.65
N ILE A 148 -5.93 4.57 -7.45
CA ILE A 148 -6.80 5.17 -8.47
C ILE A 148 -7.22 6.55 -7.95
N PRO A 149 -6.57 7.64 -8.40
CA PRO A 149 -6.93 8.99 -7.98
C PRO A 149 -8.31 9.37 -8.56
N ALA A 150 -9.36 9.17 -7.78
CA ALA A 150 -10.74 9.37 -8.19
C ALA A 150 -11.52 10.16 -7.13
N ASN A 151 -11.17 11.43 -6.96
CA ASN A 151 -11.92 12.31 -6.06
C ASN A 151 -13.38 12.41 -6.52
N ILE A 152 -14.33 12.17 -5.62
CA ILE A 152 -15.78 12.19 -5.88
C ILE A 152 -16.29 13.49 -6.51
N ASN A 153 -15.67 14.63 -6.21
CA ASN A 153 -16.04 15.90 -6.81
C ASN A 153 -15.48 16.03 -8.23
N HIS A 154 -14.31 15.46 -8.50
CA HIS A 154 -13.70 15.46 -9.83
C HIS A 154 -14.40 14.46 -10.77
N LEU A 155 -14.90 13.34 -10.25
CA LEU A 155 -15.71 12.38 -11.03
C LEU A 155 -16.94 13.04 -11.67
N LYS A 156 -17.57 14.01 -10.98
CA LYS A 156 -18.70 14.78 -11.51
C LYS A 156 -18.34 15.58 -12.77
N TYR A 157 -17.07 15.96 -12.94
CA TYR A 157 -16.55 16.66 -14.11
C TYR A 157 -15.98 15.70 -15.18
N GLN A 158 -16.50 14.48 -15.25
CA GLN A 158 -16.14 13.48 -16.25
C GLN A 158 -14.65 13.09 -16.22
N LEU A 159 -14.04 13.06 -15.02
CA LEU A 159 -12.73 12.45 -14.84
C LEU A 159 -12.71 11.06 -15.45
N ARG A 160 -11.64 10.75 -16.18
CA ARG A 160 -11.37 9.43 -16.73
C ARG A 160 -10.43 8.68 -15.76
N PRO A 161 -10.92 7.70 -14.97
CA PRO A 161 -10.10 7.06 -13.95
C PRO A 161 -8.88 6.34 -14.52
N MET A 162 -7.72 6.48 -13.89
CA MET A 162 -6.50 5.78 -14.27
C MET A 162 -5.85 5.21 -13.01
N ALA A 163 -5.23 4.03 -13.12
CA ALA A 163 -4.42 3.48 -12.06
C ALA A 163 -2.98 4.02 -12.12
N ILE A 164 -2.35 4.12 -10.96
CA ILE A 164 -0.91 4.32 -10.81
C ILE A 164 -0.44 3.18 -9.90
N GLY A 165 0.39 2.30 -10.43
CA GLY A 165 0.91 1.16 -9.69
C GLY A 165 1.78 0.29 -10.58
N ARG A 166 2.60 -0.57 -9.96
CA ARG A 166 3.62 -1.36 -10.69
C ARG A 166 3.04 -2.35 -11.70
N ALA A 167 1.82 -2.84 -11.48
CA ALA A 167 1.14 -3.74 -12.41
C ALA A 167 0.56 -3.00 -13.64
N SER A 168 0.33 -1.69 -13.55
CA SER A 168 -0.17 -0.86 -14.67
C SER A 168 0.97 -0.33 -15.53
N VAL A 169 0.67 0.13 -16.75
CA VAL A 169 1.70 0.81 -17.57
C VAL A 169 2.20 2.09 -16.90
N THR A 170 3.48 2.42 -17.07
CA THR A 170 4.10 3.63 -16.50
C THR A 170 3.32 4.89 -16.86
N LYS A 171 3.05 5.73 -15.86
CA LYS A 171 2.33 7.00 -16.00
C LYS A 171 3.31 8.16 -15.97
N VAL A 172 2.97 9.25 -16.66
CA VAL A 172 3.75 10.50 -16.67
C VAL A 172 2.87 11.63 -16.12
N ASN A 173 3.46 12.51 -15.33
CA ASN A 173 2.82 13.72 -14.82
C ASN A 173 3.48 14.97 -15.43
N ALA A 174 2.69 15.97 -15.80
CA ALA A 174 3.17 17.24 -16.30
C ALA A 174 2.70 18.37 -15.37
N ASN A 175 3.64 19.13 -14.82
CA ASN A 175 3.32 20.28 -13.96
C ASN A 175 2.98 21.49 -14.83
N MET A 176 1.87 22.16 -14.54
CA MET A 176 1.44 23.39 -15.20
C MET A 176 1.04 24.43 -14.15
N GLY A 177 1.45 25.67 -14.38
CA GLY A 177 1.21 26.82 -13.50
C GLY A 177 2.00 28.03 -14.03
N ALA A 178 1.46 29.23 -13.83
CA ALA A 178 2.11 30.50 -14.20
C ALA A 178 2.80 31.12 -12.99
#